data_AF-A0A7V0WVY1-F1
#
_entry.id   AF-A0A7V0WVY1-F1
#
_cell.length_a   1.000
_cell.length_b   1.000
_cell.length_c   1.000
_cell.angle_alpha   90.00
_cell.angle_beta   90.00
_cell.angle_gamma   90.00
#
_symmetry.space_group_name_H-M   'P 1'
#
loop_
_entity.id
_entity.type
_entity.pdbx_description
1 polymer ?
#
loop_
_entity_poly.entity_id
_entity_poly.type
_entity_poly.pdbx_seq_one_letter_code
_entity_poly.pdbx_strand_id
1 'polypeptide(L)'
;MMIERSQLEELYNNELKDKLQGLEGLRKKVRNGQIFGILLLLLTVILFVPVSAALEHSSEALPFIVLAPVAIFGIVILIRTYKKRINYRDRFKNEVVREIVKAIDPTWDYDPNQCITSSEYRSSDLFRKSVDRYKGDDLIRGKIDKTDFRCSELHTEYKTVTTDKDGKRKETWHTIFKGLFFHADFNKEIKAKTYIEPDTAERLLGKFGQSFQRSSKGKLVKLENPEFEKIFAVYTTDQTEARYILTPTIMEALVNIYKMYKRKMYLSFIGSRVYVAITFRKNLFEPKIFSSGVQFKDVEFMYNLFMVNQTIVHELNLNTRIWTKE
;
A
#
# COMPACT_ATOMS: atom_id res chain seq x y z
N MET A 1 21.56 5.51 -10.95
CA MET A 1 22.61 5.02 -10.04
C MET A 1 21.93 4.63 -8.74
N MET A 2 22.03 3.37 -8.31
CA MET A 2 21.42 2.93 -7.06
C MET A 2 22.27 3.42 -5.90
N ILE A 3 21.66 4.02 -4.87
CA ILE A 3 22.39 4.38 -3.66
C ILE A 3 22.67 3.10 -2.88
N GLU A 4 23.92 2.88 -2.50
CA GLU A 4 24.28 1.72 -1.68
C GLU A 4 23.72 1.86 -0.26
N ARG A 5 23.52 0.74 0.43
CA ARG A 5 23.02 0.74 1.83
C ARG A 5 23.87 1.64 2.75
N SER A 6 25.18 1.70 2.52
CA SER A 6 26.13 2.58 3.22
C SER A 6 25.79 4.06 3.05
N GLN A 7 25.47 4.49 1.83
CA GLN A 7 25.07 5.85 1.54
C GLN A 7 23.67 6.19 2.10
N LEU A 8 22.76 5.20 2.17
CA LEU A 8 21.48 5.38 2.87
C LEU A 8 21.68 5.52 4.39
N GLU A 9 22.61 4.76 4.98
CA GLU A 9 23.00 4.91 6.39
C GLU A 9 23.61 6.29 6.66
N GLU A 10 24.43 6.81 5.74
CA GLU A 10 24.98 8.16 5.81
C GLU A 10 23.88 9.23 5.76
N LEU A 11 22.96 9.16 4.78
CA LEU A 11 21.78 10.04 4.70
C LEU A 11 20.95 9.98 5.98
N TYR A 12 20.76 8.78 6.51
CA TYR A 12 20.02 8.62 7.75
C TYR A 12 20.71 9.33 8.92
N ASN A 13 22.01 9.10 9.10
CA ASN A 13 22.77 9.64 10.22
C ASN A 13 22.95 11.16 10.14
N ASN A 14 23.15 11.70 8.93
CA ASN A 14 23.48 13.11 8.72
C ASN A 14 22.25 14.01 8.59
N GLU A 15 21.12 13.49 8.09
CA GLU A 15 19.94 14.33 7.80
C GLU A 15 18.65 13.79 8.42
N LEU A 16 18.28 12.53 8.14
CA LEU A 16 16.93 12.04 8.47
C LEU A 16 16.75 11.82 9.97
N LYS A 17 17.81 11.42 10.68
CA LYS A 17 17.75 11.16 12.12
C LYS A 17 17.33 12.39 12.90
N ASP A 18 17.89 13.55 12.59
CA ASP A 18 17.56 14.81 13.26
C ASP A 18 16.12 15.26 12.94
N LYS A 19 15.71 15.14 11.67
CA LYS A 19 14.31 15.39 11.25
C LYS A 19 13.35 14.47 12.02
N LEU A 20 13.64 13.17 12.08
CA LEU A 20 12.84 12.17 12.81
C LEU A 20 12.80 12.46 14.32
N GLN A 21 13.92 12.85 14.94
CA GLN A 21 13.97 13.26 16.34
C GLN A 21 13.14 14.51 16.61
N GLY A 22 13.17 15.49 15.71
CA GLY A 22 12.33 16.69 15.79
C GLY A 22 10.83 16.37 15.78
N LEU A 23 10.43 15.27 15.14
CA LEU A 23 9.03 14.82 15.10
C LEU A 23 8.59 14.00 16.31
N GLU A 24 9.51 13.46 17.11
CA GLU A 24 9.17 12.65 18.30
C GLU A 24 8.38 13.43 19.34
N GLY A 25 8.65 14.74 19.48
CA GLY A 25 7.87 15.62 20.35
C GLY A 25 6.40 15.70 19.93
N LEU A 26 6.14 15.81 18.63
CA LEU A 26 4.77 15.79 18.08
C LEU A 26 4.12 14.41 18.26
N ARG A 27 4.85 13.33 17.95
CA ARG A 27 4.36 11.95 18.14
C ARG A 27 3.95 11.68 19.58
N LYS A 28 4.79 12.05 20.57
CA LYS A 28 4.49 11.86 22.00
C LYS A 28 3.28 12.68 22.43
N LYS A 29 3.14 13.93 21.96
CA LYS A 29 1.93 14.75 22.21
C LYS A 29 0.67 14.08 21.62
N VAL A 30 0.77 13.48 20.43
CA VAL A 30 -0.34 12.73 19.83
C VAL A 30 -0.68 11.50 20.66
N ARG A 31 0.31 10.64 20.94
CA ARG A 31 0.13 9.40 21.69
C ARG A 31 -0.46 9.66 23.08
N ASN A 32 0.16 10.55 23.85
CA ASN A 32 -0.25 10.82 25.23
C ASN A 32 -1.64 11.47 25.28
N GLY A 33 -1.96 12.37 24.33
CA GLY A 33 -3.30 12.96 24.21
C GLY A 33 -4.38 11.91 23.88
N GLN A 34 -4.08 10.96 22.99
CA GLN A 34 -5.00 9.87 22.66
C GLN A 34 -5.24 8.96 23.87
N ILE A 35 -4.17 8.53 24.54
CA ILE A 35 -4.26 7.67 25.72
C ILE A 35 -5.07 8.38 26.82
N PHE A 36 -4.72 9.62 27.14
CA PHE A 36 -5.38 10.37 28.20
C PHE A 36 -6.86 10.65 27.89
N GLY A 37 -7.20 11.03 26.66
CA GLY A 37 -8.60 11.23 26.26
C GLY A 37 -9.43 9.94 26.35
N ILE A 38 -8.86 8.80 25.95
CA ILE A 38 -9.53 7.48 26.09
C ILE A 38 -9.71 7.11 27.56
N LEU A 39 -8.69 7.33 28.40
CA LEU A 39 -8.78 7.04 29.83
C LEU A 39 -9.87 7.86 30.53
N LEU A 40 -10.07 9.13 30.15
CA LEU A 40 -11.16 9.95 30.69
C LEU A 40 -12.55 9.41 30.30
N LEU A 41 -12.72 8.94 29.06
CA LEU A 41 -13.97 8.32 28.63
C LEU A 41 -14.23 7.01 29.36
N LEU A 42 -13.22 6.16 29.51
CA LEU A 42 -13.32 4.94 30.29
C LEU A 42 -13.64 5.22 31.76
N LEU A 43 -13.00 6.22 32.36
CA LEU A 43 -13.29 6.67 33.72
C LEU A 43 -14.74 7.12 33.87
N THR A 44 -15.27 7.85 32.89
CA THR A 44 -16.68 8.28 32.88
C THR A 44 -17.62 7.07 32.94
N VAL A 45 -17.35 6.02 32.17
CA VAL A 45 -18.16 4.79 32.16
C VAL A 45 -18.02 4.02 33.47
N ILE A 46 -16.81 3.89 34.00
CA ILE A 46 -16.53 3.17 35.26
C ILE A 46 -17.21 3.87 36.45
N LEU A 47 -17.20 5.20 36.50
CA LEU A 47 -17.81 5.98 37.57
C LEU A 47 -19.33 6.08 37.46
N PHE A 48 -19.93 5.69 36.34
CA PHE A 48 -21.37 5.85 36.14
C PHE A 48 -22.21 5.13 37.21
N VAL A 49 -21.94 3.85 37.46
CA VAL A 49 -22.66 3.05 38.46
C VAL A 49 -22.50 3.60 39.89
N PRO A 50 -21.29 3.81 40.43
CA PRO A 50 -21.14 4.31 41.80
C PRO A 50 -21.70 5.72 41.99
N VAL A 51 -21.57 6.61 40.99
CA VAL A 51 -22.17 7.95 41.04
C VAL A 51 -23.70 7.86 41.02
N SER A 52 -24.27 6.94 40.24
CA SER A 52 -25.72 6.75 40.19
C SER A 52 -26.26 6.21 41.52
N ALA A 53 -25.59 5.23 42.12
CA ALA A 53 -25.96 4.70 43.44
C ALA A 53 -25.85 5.75 44.55
N ALA A 54 -24.79 6.58 44.53
CA ALA A 54 -24.62 7.66 45.50
C ALA A 54 -25.68 8.77 45.38
N LEU A 55 -26.33 8.88 44.22
CA LEU A 55 -27.31 9.92 43.90
C LEU A 55 -28.74 9.35 43.75
N GLU A 56 -29.00 8.14 44.22
CA GLU A 56 -30.28 7.42 44.01
C GLU A 56 -31.51 8.18 44.54
N HIS A 57 -31.37 8.96 45.60
CA HIS A 57 -32.46 9.78 46.16
C HIS A 57 -32.67 11.12 45.45
N SER A 58 -31.92 11.37 44.37
CA SER A 58 -31.97 12.61 43.60
C SER A 58 -32.52 12.35 42.19
N SER A 59 -32.57 13.38 41.33
CA SER A 59 -33.02 13.22 39.95
C SER A 59 -32.15 12.22 39.18
N GLU A 60 -32.77 11.34 38.40
CA GLU A 60 -32.10 10.39 37.49
C GLU A 60 -31.15 11.06 36.49
N ALA A 61 -31.32 12.37 36.23
CA ALA A 61 -30.45 13.14 35.36
C ALA A 61 -29.11 13.56 36.00
N LEU A 62 -29.01 13.59 37.34
CA LEU A 62 -27.85 14.16 38.04
C LEU A 62 -26.53 13.42 37.78
N PRO A 63 -26.46 12.07 37.75
CA PRO A 63 -25.22 11.37 37.40
C PRO A 63 -24.68 11.78 36.02
N PHE A 64 -25.55 12.00 35.05
CA PHE A 64 -25.17 12.47 33.71
C PHE A 64 -24.62 13.89 33.75
N ILE A 65 -25.25 14.79 34.49
CA ILE A 65 -24.78 16.18 34.64
C ILE A 65 -23.40 16.22 35.31
N VAL A 66 -23.17 15.40 36.34
CA VAL A 66 -21.90 15.33 37.07
C VAL A 66 -20.77 14.75 36.21
N LEU A 67 -21.07 13.73 35.40
CA LEU A 67 -20.06 13.05 34.59
C LEU A 67 -19.84 13.69 33.21
N ALA A 68 -20.81 14.47 32.70
CA ALA A 68 -20.72 15.13 31.40
C ALA A 68 -19.46 15.99 31.22
N PRO A 69 -19.02 16.83 32.18
CA PRO A 69 -17.79 17.61 32.05
C PRO A 69 -16.54 16.77 31.80
N VAL A 70 -16.43 15.60 32.47
CA VAL A 70 -15.29 14.67 32.30
C VAL A 70 -15.31 14.07 30.89
N ALA A 71 -16.48 13.62 30.43
CA ALA A 71 -16.66 13.09 29.09
C ALA A 71 -16.35 14.14 28.01
N ILE A 72 -16.90 15.35 28.15
CA ILE A 72 -16.68 16.48 27.24
C ILE A 72 -15.19 16.83 27.19
N PHE A 73 -14.52 16.89 28.33
CA PHE A 73 -13.08 17.16 28.39
C PHE A 73 -12.27 16.09 27.66
N GLY A 74 -12.60 14.81 27.86
CA GLY A 74 -12.03 13.69 27.11
C GLY A 74 -12.21 13.84 25.59
N ILE A 75 -13.43 14.15 25.14
CA ILE A 75 -13.76 14.37 23.72
C ILE A 75 -12.95 15.53 23.14
N VAL A 76 -12.88 16.67 23.84
CA VAL A 76 -12.11 17.85 23.40
C VAL A 76 -10.63 17.51 23.22
N ILE A 77 -10.06 16.73 24.13
CA ILE A 77 -8.66 16.25 24.02
C ILE A 77 -8.49 15.35 22.79
N LEU A 78 -9.42 14.44 22.53
CA LEU A 78 -9.37 13.57 21.35
C LEU A 78 -9.45 14.37 20.05
N ILE A 79 -10.34 15.36 19.95
CA ILE A 79 -10.46 16.24 18.77
C ILE A 79 -9.17 17.05 18.55
N ARG A 80 -8.62 17.66 19.60
CA ARG A 80 -7.34 18.40 19.50
C ARG A 80 -6.20 17.49 19.08
N THR A 81 -6.20 16.26 19.58
CA THR A 81 -5.16 15.28 19.28
C THR A 81 -5.27 14.74 17.85
N TYR A 82 -6.48 14.61 17.32
CA TYR A 82 -6.71 14.28 15.91
C TYR A 82 -6.06 15.31 14.98
N LYS A 83 -6.24 16.62 15.24
CA LYS A 83 -5.56 17.69 14.47
C LYS A 83 -4.03 17.58 14.56
N LYS A 84 -3.48 17.29 15.75
CA LYS A 84 -2.03 17.07 15.91
C LYS A 84 -1.52 15.84 15.16
N ARG A 85 -2.34 14.78 15.07
CA ARG A 85 -2.02 13.57 14.31
C ARG A 85 -1.90 13.87 12.82
N ILE A 86 -2.81 14.67 12.27
CA ILE A 86 -2.73 15.12 10.86
C ILE A 86 -1.43 15.89 10.63
N ASN A 87 -1.14 16.90 11.45
CA ASN A 87 0.11 17.66 11.34
C ASN A 87 1.37 16.75 11.46
N TYR A 88 1.38 15.80 12.39
CA TYR A 88 2.48 14.85 12.52
C TYR A 88 2.66 13.99 11.25
N ARG A 89 1.55 13.50 10.66
CA ARG A 89 1.56 12.77 9.39
C ARG A 89 2.13 13.63 8.26
N ASP A 90 1.62 14.85 8.11
CA ASP A 90 2.01 15.73 7.00
C ASP A 90 3.48 16.13 7.10
N ARG A 91 3.97 16.43 8.31
CA ARG A 91 5.40 16.69 8.54
C ARG A 91 6.26 15.46 8.28
N PHE A 92 5.85 14.28 8.74
CA PHE A 92 6.59 13.04 8.46
C PHE A 92 6.71 12.79 6.96
N LYS A 93 5.61 12.89 6.21
CA LYS A 93 5.63 12.68 4.76
C LYS A 93 6.53 13.70 4.05
N ASN A 94 6.45 14.97 4.42
CA ASN A 94 7.22 16.03 3.74
C ASN A 94 8.69 16.15 4.18
N GLU A 95 9.02 15.83 5.43
CA GLU A 95 10.39 15.95 5.98
C GLU A 95 11.16 14.64 5.91
N VAL A 96 10.49 13.49 5.79
CA VAL A 96 11.16 12.17 5.78
C VAL A 96 10.95 11.46 4.45
N VAL A 97 9.70 11.16 4.09
CA VAL A 97 9.42 10.36 2.88
C VAL A 97 9.90 11.08 1.61
N ARG A 98 9.61 12.38 1.50
CA ARG A 98 10.07 13.22 0.39
C ARG A 98 11.60 13.21 0.24
N GLU A 99 12.32 13.24 1.35
CA GLU A 99 13.78 13.29 1.35
C GLU A 99 14.40 11.95 0.95
N ILE A 100 13.76 10.84 1.35
CA ILE A 100 14.13 9.49 0.86
C ILE A 100 13.91 9.40 -0.66
N VAL A 101 12.78 9.90 -1.17
CA VAL A 101 12.50 9.92 -2.61
C VAL A 101 13.54 10.75 -3.36
N LYS A 102 13.83 11.97 -2.89
CA LYS A 102 14.86 12.83 -3.50
C LYS A 102 16.26 12.23 -3.46
N ALA A 103 16.59 11.52 -2.40
CA ALA A 103 17.87 10.84 -2.30
C ALA A 103 18.00 9.77 -3.37
N ILE A 104 16.94 8.99 -3.62
CA ILE A 104 16.96 7.97 -4.69
C ILE A 104 17.13 8.63 -6.05
N ASP A 105 16.31 9.64 -6.34
CA ASP A 105 16.42 10.43 -7.56
C ASP A 105 15.78 11.81 -7.35
N PRO A 106 16.55 12.91 -7.44
CA PRO A 106 16.05 14.26 -7.20
C PRO A 106 15.07 14.73 -8.29
N THR A 107 15.00 14.03 -9.43
CA THR A 107 14.05 14.35 -10.51
C THR A 107 12.67 13.75 -10.29
N TRP A 108 12.52 12.84 -9.32
CA TRP A 108 11.24 12.24 -8.99
C TRP A 108 10.39 13.21 -8.18
N ASP A 109 9.11 13.29 -8.54
CA ASP A 109 8.11 14.07 -7.84
C ASP A 109 7.34 13.18 -6.86
N TYR A 110 7.19 13.66 -5.63
CA TYR A 110 6.44 13.00 -4.57
C TYR A 110 5.32 13.89 -4.06
N ASP A 111 4.09 13.39 -4.14
CA ASP A 111 2.89 14.01 -3.60
C ASP A 111 2.22 13.07 -2.56
N PRO A 112 2.23 13.46 -1.27
CA PRO A 112 1.68 12.64 -0.19
C PRO A 112 0.14 12.54 -0.19
N ASN A 113 -0.55 13.36 -0.98
CA ASN A 113 -2.01 13.47 -0.99
C ASN A 113 -2.64 13.03 -2.31
N GLN A 114 -1.83 12.72 -3.32
CA GLN A 114 -2.28 12.14 -4.58
C GLN A 114 -1.98 10.65 -4.63
N CYS A 115 -2.65 9.96 -5.56
CA CYS A 115 -2.36 8.58 -5.91
C CYS A 115 -2.59 8.37 -7.42
N ILE A 116 -2.23 7.18 -7.90
CA ILE A 116 -2.59 6.74 -9.25
C ILE A 116 -4.11 6.81 -9.41
N THR A 117 -4.56 7.20 -10.59
CA THR A 117 -6.00 7.42 -10.80
C THR A 117 -6.77 6.11 -10.90
N SER A 118 -8.07 6.16 -10.59
CA SER A 118 -8.94 4.99 -10.78
C SER A 118 -9.00 4.51 -12.24
N SER A 119 -8.82 5.42 -13.21
CA SER A 119 -8.69 5.08 -14.64
C SER A 119 -7.43 4.27 -14.92
N GLU A 120 -6.26 4.73 -14.46
CA GLU A 120 -4.99 4.00 -14.65
C GLU A 120 -5.01 2.64 -13.94
N TYR A 121 -5.60 2.58 -12.74
CA TYR A 121 -5.83 1.31 -12.05
C TYR A 121 -6.70 0.36 -12.87
N ARG A 122 -7.81 0.84 -13.46
CA ARG A 122 -8.68 0.01 -14.32
C ARG A 122 -7.98 -0.41 -15.61
N SER A 123 -7.15 0.43 -16.19
CA SER A 123 -6.37 0.11 -17.40
C SER A 123 -5.42 -1.08 -17.21
N SER A 124 -5.03 -1.40 -15.98
CA SER A 124 -4.23 -2.59 -15.68
C SER A 124 -4.99 -3.91 -15.88
N ASP A 125 -6.33 -3.90 -15.77
CA ASP A 125 -7.14 -5.13 -15.78
C ASP A 125 -6.66 -6.22 -14.78
N LEU A 126 -5.89 -5.81 -13.75
CA LEU A 126 -5.37 -6.70 -12.71
C LEU A 126 -6.49 -7.19 -11.80
N PHE A 127 -7.44 -6.32 -11.48
CA PHE A 127 -8.55 -6.63 -10.59
C PHE A 127 -9.87 -6.25 -11.25
N ARG A 128 -10.63 -7.26 -11.69
CA ARG A 128 -11.90 -7.08 -12.45
C ARG A 128 -13.12 -6.84 -11.58
N LYS A 129 -12.96 -6.91 -10.26
CA LYS A 129 -14.05 -6.60 -9.33
C LYS A 129 -14.31 -5.09 -9.38
N SER A 130 -15.58 -4.70 -9.53
CA SER A 130 -15.98 -3.29 -9.44
C SER A 130 -15.56 -2.70 -8.10
N VAL A 131 -15.07 -1.46 -8.12
CA VAL A 131 -14.58 -0.75 -6.95
C VAL A 131 -15.65 0.24 -6.47
N ASP A 132 -16.18 0.02 -5.27
CA ASP A 132 -17.15 0.93 -4.63
C ASP A 132 -16.45 2.03 -3.83
N ARG A 133 -15.21 1.78 -3.39
CA ARG A 133 -14.38 2.75 -2.69
C ARG A 133 -12.93 2.65 -3.14
N TYR A 134 -12.40 3.79 -3.57
CA TYR A 134 -11.02 3.95 -4.02
C TYR A 134 -10.31 4.95 -3.13
N LYS A 135 -9.27 4.51 -2.43
CA LYS A 135 -8.41 5.36 -1.61
C LYS A 135 -6.95 5.12 -2.00
N GLY A 136 -6.14 6.14 -1.85
CA GLY A 136 -4.70 6.04 -2.04
C GLY A 136 -4.01 7.32 -1.65
N ASP A 137 -2.70 7.22 -1.48
CA ASP A 137 -1.78 8.30 -1.17
C ASP A 137 -0.37 7.96 -1.66
N ASP A 138 0.57 8.87 -1.41
CA ASP A 138 2.00 8.67 -1.67
C ASP A 138 2.32 8.45 -3.15
N LEU A 139 1.76 9.29 -4.03
CA LEU A 139 2.10 9.29 -5.45
C LEU A 139 3.55 9.70 -5.66
N ILE A 140 4.29 8.83 -6.32
CA ILE A 140 5.60 9.10 -6.89
C ILE A 140 5.48 9.00 -8.40
N ARG A 141 6.06 9.97 -9.10
CA ARG A 141 6.15 9.95 -10.56
C ARG A 141 7.52 10.46 -10.98
N GLY A 142 8.05 9.87 -12.05
CA GLY A 142 9.37 10.24 -12.53
C GLY A 142 9.72 9.49 -13.79
N LYS A 143 11.00 9.53 -14.12
CA LYS A 143 11.59 8.72 -15.18
C LYS A 143 12.75 7.93 -14.59
N ILE A 144 12.89 6.69 -15.01
CA ILE A 144 14.10 5.89 -14.83
C ILE A 144 14.71 5.76 -16.22
N ASP A 145 15.85 6.42 -16.42
CA ASP A 145 16.46 6.68 -17.73
C ASP A 145 15.47 7.31 -18.73
N LYS A 146 14.84 6.45 -19.54
CA LYS A 146 13.98 6.79 -20.67
C LYS A 146 12.52 6.37 -20.46
N THR A 147 12.24 5.68 -19.36
CA THR A 147 10.96 5.05 -19.04
C THR A 147 10.24 5.88 -17.99
N ASP A 148 9.07 6.43 -18.32
CA ASP A 148 8.23 7.04 -17.28
C ASP A 148 7.64 5.98 -16.37
N PHE A 149 7.44 6.35 -15.11
CA PHE A 149 6.75 5.51 -14.16
C PHE A 149 5.91 6.33 -13.20
N ARG A 150 4.91 5.66 -12.63
CA ARG A 150 4.14 6.14 -11.48
C ARG A 150 3.98 5.02 -10.47
N CYS A 151 3.99 5.38 -9.19
CA CYS A 151 3.82 4.46 -8.08
C CYS A 151 3.00 5.13 -6.99
N SER A 152 2.07 4.43 -6.32
CA SER A 152 1.36 4.95 -5.15
C SER A 152 0.84 3.83 -4.27
N GLU A 153 0.58 4.13 -3.00
CA GLU A 153 -0.19 3.23 -2.14
C GLU A 153 -1.67 3.32 -2.52
N LEU A 154 -2.33 2.17 -2.71
CA LEU A 154 -3.76 2.10 -2.98
C LEU A 154 -4.46 1.14 -2.01
N HIS A 155 -5.71 1.46 -1.69
CA HIS A 155 -6.67 0.59 -1.03
C HIS A 155 -8.02 0.67 -1.77
N THR A 156 -8.38 -0.42 -2.44
CA THR A 156 -9.63 -0.55 -3.19
C THR A 156 -10.55 -1.58 -2.53
N GLU A 157 -11.83 -1.24 -2.42
CA GLU A 157 -12.83 -2.05 -1.70
C GLU A 157 -14.14 -2.16 -2.49
N TYR A 158 -14.85 -3.28 -2.33
CA TYR A 158 -16.22 -3.45 -2.76
C TYR A 158 -17.14 -3.73 -1.57
N LYS A 159 -18.42 -3.43 -1.74
CA LYS A 159 -19.47 -3.58 -0.74
C LYS A 159 -20.42 -4.71 -1.12
N THR A 160 -20.78 -5.53 -0.14
CA THR A 160 -21.92 -6.46 -0.22
C THR A 160 -22.98 -6.03 0.77
N VAL A 161 -24.25 -6.05 0.36
CA VAL A 161 -25.39 -5.73 1.22
C VAL A 161 -26.23 -6.99 1.38
N THR A 162 -26.48 -7.39 2.62
CA THR A 162 -27.40 -8.49 2.96
C THR A 162 -28.55 -7.93 3.79
N THR A 163 -29.76 -8.44 3.58
CA THR A 163 -30.93 -8.09 4.39
C THR A 163 -31.32 -9.31 5.22
N ASP A 164 -31.51 -9.13 6.52
CA ASP A 164 -31.99 -10.21 7.39
C ASP A 164 -33.51 -10.39 7.30
N LYS A 165 -34.03 -11.39 8.03
CA LYS A 165 -35.47 -11.72 8.05
C LYS A 165 -36.33 -10.58 8.62
N ASP A 166 -35.73 -9.66 9.37
CA ASP A 166 -36.40 -8.50 9.99
C ASP A 166 -36.27 -7.23 9.12
N GLY A 167 -35.75 -7.35 7.89
CA GLY A 167 -35.58 -6.23 6.97
C GLY A 167 -34.36 -5.34 7.26
N LYS A 168 -33.50 -5.69 8.23
CA LYS A 168 -32.30 -4.89 8.55
C LYS A 168 -31.21 -5.14 7.51
N ARG A 169 -30.70 -4.05 6.95
CA ARG A 169 -29.60 -4.07 5.98
C ARG A 169 -28.26 -4.10 6.71
N LYS A 170 -27.42 -5.07 6.37
CA LYS A 170 -26.03 -5.17 6.81
C LYS A 170 -25.10 -4.95 5.62
N GLU A 171 -24.27 -3.93 5.72
CA GLU A 171 -23.21 -3.66 4.75
C GLU A 171 -21.90 -4.31 5.21
N THR A 172 -21.25 -5.06 4.32
CA THR A 172 -19.91 -5.62 4.55
C THR A 172 -18.97 -5.11 3.48
N TRP A 173 -17.83 -4.56 3.89
CA TRP A 173 -16.77 -4.08 3.01
C TRP A 173 -15.68 -5.13 2.86
N HIS A 174 -15.25 -5.35 1.63
CA HIS A 174 -14.25 -6.36 1.27
C HIS A 174 -13.11 -5.70 0.50
N THR A 175 -11.88 -5.98 0.89
CA THR A 175 -10.70 -5.47 0.18
C THR A 175 -10.49 -6.22 -1.13
N ILE A 176 -10.35 -5.47 -2.22
CA ILE A 176 -9.93 -5.98 -3.53
C ILE A 176 -8.40 -5.98 -3.58
N PHE A 177 -7.81 -4.80 -3.33
CA PHE A 177 -6.37 -4.60 -3.29
C PHE A 177 -6.00 -3.64 -2.17
N LYS A 178 -4.90 -3.94 -1.47
CA LYS A 178 -4.23 -3.02 -0.56
C LYS A 178 -2.72 -3.21 -0.71
N GLY A 179 -1.99 -2.14 -1.02
CA GLY A 179 -0.54 -2.18 -1.15
C GLY A 179 0.00 -1.20 -2.18
N LEU A 180 1.18 -1.52 -2.71
CA LEU A 180 1.91 -0.68 -3.65
C LEU A 180 1.48 -1.01 -5.09
N PHE A 181 0.98 0.00 -5.80
CA PHE A 181 0.63 -0.12 -7.21
C PHE A 181 1.57 0.74 -8.03
N PHE A 182 2.13 0.14 -9.08
CA PHE A 182 3.12 0.73 -9.95
C PHE A 182 2.72 0.50 -11.40
N HIS A 183 3.04 1.46 -12.27
CA HIS A 183 3.10 1.19 -13.70
C HIS A 183 4.19 2.01 -14.37
N ALA A 184 4.71 1.47 -15.47
CA ALA A 184 5.73 2.11 -16.30
C ALA A 184 5.45 1.89 -17.79
N ASP A 185 6.00 2.78 -18.62
CA ASP A 185 6.01 2.57 -20.08
C ASP A 185 6.77 1.28 -20.39
N PHE A 186 6.10 0.39 -21.12
CA PHE A 186 6.71 -0.76 -21.74
C PHE A 186 7.11 -0.31 -23.13
N ASN A 187 8.41 -0.26 -23.41
CA ASN A 187 8.95 0.32 -24.65
C ASN A 187 8.54 -0.43 -25.95
N LYS A 188 7.70 -1.47 -25.85
CA LYS A 188 7.08 -2.15 -26.99
C LYS A 188 5.57 -1.98 -26.93
N GLU A 189 4.95 -1.82 -28.09
CA GLU A 189 3.51 -1.98 -28.18
C GLU A 189 3.16 -3.46 -27.99
N ILE A 190 2.37 -3.75 -26.96
CA ILE A 190 1.90 -5.09 -26.61
C ILE A 190 0.50 -5.23 -27.20
N LYS A 191 0.36 -6.15 -28.17
CA LYS A 191 -0.94 -6.42 -28.82
C LYS A 191 -1.78 -7.37 -27.98
N ALA A 192 -1.15 -8.31 -27.30
CA ALA A 192 -1.78 -9.23 -26.39
C ALA A 192 -2.04 -8.59 -25.03
N LYS A 193 -2.82 -9.28 -24.20
CA LYS A 193 -2.88 -8.99 -22.76
C LYS A 193 -2.27 -10.17 -22.03
N THR A 194 -1.14 -9.93 -21.37
CA THR A 194 -0.45 -10.94 -20.57
C THR A 194 -0.58 -10.60 -19.09
N TYR A 195 -0.96 -11.57 -18.27
CA TYR A 195 -1.18 -11.44 -16.83
C TYR A 195 -0.33 -12.44 -16.09
N ILE A 196 0.27 -11.99 -14.99
CA ILE A 196 1.02 -12.81 -14.05
C ILE A 196 0.32 -12.70 -12.71
N GLU A 197 -0.07 -13.83 -12.14
CA GLU A 197 -0.74 -13.88 -10.84
C GLU A 197 -0.01 -14.86 -9.92
N PRO A 198 -0.10 -14.71 -8.59
CA PRO A 198 0.44 -15.70 -7.67
C PRO A 198 -0.21 -17.06 -7.94
N ASP A 199 0.59 -18.10 -8.16
CA ASP A 199 0.07 -19.45 -8.28
C ASP A 199 -0.46 -19.88 -6.89
N THR A 200 -1.78 -19.94 -6.79
CA THR A 200 -2.49 -20.44 -5.61
C THR A 200 -3.07 -21.83 -5.84
N ALA A 201 -3.07 -22.31 -7.09
CA ALA A 201 -3.63 -23.59 -7.48
C ALA A 201 -2.71 -24.75 -7.06
N GLU A 202 -1.39 -24.60 -7.18
CA GLU A 202 -0.44 -25.64 -6.76
C GLU A 202 -0.53 -25.92 -5.25
N ARG A 203 -0.82 -24.89 -4.44
CA ARG A 203 -0.92 -25.01 -2.98
C ARG A 203 -2.25 -25.61 -2.48
N LEU A 204 -3.31 -25.56 -3.28
CA LEU A 204 -4.66 -25.99 -2.87
C LEU A 204 -5.11 -27.30 -3.54
N LEU A 205 -4.66 -27.61 -4.76
CA LEU A 205 -5.26 -28.69 -5.56
C LEU A 205 -4.27 -29.75 -6.09
N GLY A 206 -2.95 -29.57 -5.88
CA GLY A 206 -1.94 -30.52 -6.36
C GLY A 206 -1.93 -30.73 -7.89
N LYS A 207 -1.12 -31.70 -8.35
CA LYS A 207 -0.84 -31.97 -9.78
C LYS A 207 -2.07 -32.35 -10.64
N PHE A 208 -3.23 -32.58 -10.03
CA PHE A 208 -4.46 -33.00 -10.72
C PHE A 208 -5.30 -31.84 -11.27
N GLY A 209 -4.98 -30.59 -10.93
CA GLY A 209 -5.73 -29.40 -11.40
C GLY A 209 -5.28 -28.81 -12.76
N GLN A 210 -4.30 -29.41 -13.45
CA GLN A 210 -3.70 -28.83 -14.66
C GLN A 210 -4.62 -28.79 -15.88
N SER A 211 -5.73 -29.55 -15.87
CA SER A 211 -6.59 -29.63 -17.03
C SER A 211 -7.66 -28.53 -17.01
N PHE A 212 -7.46 -27.54 -17.89
CA PHE A 212 -8.51 -26.65 -18.40
C PHE A 212 -8.95 -25.45 -17.53
N GLN A 213 -8.02 -24.67 -16.99
CA GLN A 213 -8.36 -23.31 -16.51
C GLN A 213 -8.21 -22.28 -17.64
N ARG A 214 -9.25 -22.15 -18.47
CA ARG A 214 -9.51 -20.86 -19.14
C ARG A 214 -9.89 -19.88 -18.03
N SER A 215 -8.94 -19.03 -17.64
CA SER A 215 -9.25 -17.86 -16.84
C SER A 215 -10.01 -16.87 -17.72
N SER A 216 -10.82 -15.99 -17.12
CA SER A 216 -11.34 -14.82 -17.84
C SER A 216 -10.21 -13.97 -18.46
N LYS A 217 -8.97 -14.13 -18.00
CA LYS A 217 -7.75 -13.44 -18.45
C LYS A 217 -6.99 -14.12 -19.60
N GLY A 218 -7.51 -15.22 -20.15
CA GLY A 218 -6.94 -15.90 -21.31
C GLY A 218 -6.50 -17.33 -21.02
N LYS A 219 -5.61 -17.84 -21.87
CA LYS A 219 -5.08 -19.21 -21.78
C LYS A 219 -3.85 -19.22 -20.89
N LEU A 220 -3.73 -20.27 -20.06
CA LEU A 220 -2.53 -20.54 -19.28
C LEU A 220 -1.33 -20.77 -20.21
N VAL A 221 -0.18 -20.19 -19.88
CA VAL A 221 1.11 -20.38 -20.55
C VAL A 221 2.02 -21.13 -19.60
N LYS A 222 2.66 -22.19 -20.09
CA LYS A 222 3.77 -22.84 -19.38
C LYS A 222 5.09 -22.28 -19.89
N LEU A 223 5.95 -21.87 -18.96
CA LEU A 223 7.29 -21.34 -19.23
C LEU A 223 8.37 -22.30 -18.73
N GLU A 224 9.61 -22.06 -19.17
CA GLU A 224 10.74 -22.97 -18.94
C GLU A 224 11.47 -22.73 -17.62
N ASN A 225 11.06 -21.74 -16.82
CA ASN A 225 11.68 -21.42 -15.53
C ASN A 225 10.91 -22.07 -14.37
N PRO A 226 11.44 -23.15 -13.75
CA PRO A 226 10.70 -23.90 -12.73
C PRO A 226 10.49 -23.11 -11.43
N GLU A 227 11.40 -22.20 -11.07
CA GLU A 227 11.25 -21.36 -9.88
C GLU A 227 10.13 -20.33 -10.07
N PHE A 228 10.03 -19.77 -11.28
CA PHE A 228 8.96 -18.85 -11.64
C PHE A 228 7.60 -19.54 -11.63
N GLU A 229 7.46 -20.70 -12.26
CA GLU A 229 6.19 -21.44 -12.34
C GLU A 229 5.65 -21.88 -10.97
N LYS A 230 6.53 -22.13 -9.98
CA LYS A 230 6.11 -22.41 -8.59
C LYS A 230 5.47 -21.20 -7.89
N ILE A 231 5.83 -19.99 -8.32
CA ILE A 231 5.42 -18.75 -7.66
C ILE A 231 4.27 -18.10 -8.41
N PHE A 232 4.26 -18.21 -9.74
CA PHE A 232 3.38 -17.46 -10.62
C PHE A 232 2.71 -18.34 -11.67
N ALA A 233 1.44 -18.02 -11.94
CA ALA A 233 0.70 -18.51 -13.10
C ALA A 233 0.59 -17.38 -14.15
N VAL A 234 0.77 -17.74 -15.42
CA VAL A 234 0.73 -16.78 -16.54
C VAL A 234 -0.47 -17.05 -17.42
N TYR A 235 -1.29 -16.02 -17.64
CA TYR A 235 -2.42 -16.06 -18.57
C TYR A 235 -2.22 -15.05 -19.68
N THR A 236 -2.53 -15.42 -20.92
CA THR A 236 -2.41 -14.51 -22.05
C THR A 236 -3.45 -14.74 -23.14
N THR A 237 -3.67 -13.71 -23.95
CA THR A 237 -4.39 -13.81 -25.21
C THR A 237 -3.51 -14.32 -26.37
N ASP A 238 -2.18 -14.17 -26.29
CA ASP A 238 -1.21 -14.65 -27.27
C ASP A 238 0.02 -15.27 -26.57
N GLN A 239 0.25 -16.57 -26.79
CA GLN A 239 1.35 -17.27 -26.12
C GLN A 239 2.73 -16.96 -26.70
N THR A 240 2.79 -16.54 -27.96
CA THR A 240 4.03 -16.19 -28.64
C THR A 240 4.52 -14.86 -28.10
N GLU A 241 3.65 -13.84 -28.10
CA GLU A 241 4.00 -12.52 -27.55
C GLU A 241 4.32 -12.59 -26.05
N ALA A 242 3.60 -13.41 -25.28
CA ALA A 242 3.90 -13.62 -23.86
C ALA A 242 5.33 -14.17 -23.62
N ARG A 243 5.84 -15.07 -24.46
CA ARG A 243 7.22 -15.58 -24.35
C ARG A 243 8.27 -14.56 -24.77
N TYR A 244 7.94 -13.67 -25.69
CA TYR A 244 8.79 -12.52 -26.03
C TYR A 244 8.86 -11.49 -24.91
N ILE A 245 7.80 -11.35 -24.12
CA ILE A 245 7.75 -10.47 -22.94
C ILE A 245 8.45 -11.14 -21.75
N LEU A 246 8.18 -12.43 -21.50
CA LEU A 246 8.67 -13.14 -20.33
C LEU A 246 9.98 -13.88 -20.65
N THR A 247 11.01 -13.10 -20.94
CA THR A 247 12.36 -13.63 -21.12
C THR A 247 12.89 -14.27 -19.81
N PRO A 248 13.92 -15.14 -19.87
CA PRO A 248 14.53 -15.70 -18.67
C PRO A 248 14.92 -14.66 -17.62
N THR A 249 15.54 -13.55 -18.05
CA THR A 249 15.91 -12.41 -17.20
C THR A 249 14.69 -11.81 -16.49
N ILE A 250 13.59 -11.61 -17.22
CA ILE A 250 12.35 -11.06 -16.66
C ILE A 250 11.76 -12.00 -15.61
N MET A 251 11.71 -13.30 -15.90
CA MET A 251 11.23 -14.29 -14.95
C MET A 251 12.09 -14.33 -13.68
N GLU A 252 13.42 -14.35 -13.81
CA GLU A 252 14.36 -14.32 -12.68
C GLU A 252 14.20 -13.07 -11.83
N ALA A 253 14.04 -11.91 -12.46
CA ALA A 253 13.80 -10.66 -11.77
C ALA A 253 12.52 -10.67 -10.94
N LEU A 254 11.42 -11.17 -11.50
CA LEU A 254 10.15 -11.29 -10.78
C LEU A 254 10.26 -12.28 -9.61
N VAL A 255 11.01 -13.38 -9.78
CA VAL A 255 11.34 -14.32 -8.70
C VAL A 255 12.16 -13.62 -7.60
N ASN A 256 13.16 -12.81 -7.96
CA ASN A 256 14.00 -12.08 -7.01
C ASN A 256 13.20 -11.05 -6.22
N ILE A 257 12.34 -10.27 -6.89
CA ILE A 257 11.42 -9.34 -6.24
C ILE A 257 10.50 -10.10 -5.28
N TYR A 258 9.93 -11.24 -5.69
CA TYR A 258 9.11 -12.04 -4.81
C TYR A 258 9.89 -12.57 -3.60
N LYS A 259 11.12 -13.06 -3.79
CA LYS A 259 11.98 -13.57 -2.70
C LYS A 259 12.33 -12.47 -1.68
N MET A 260 12.51 -11.23 -2.15
CA MET A 260 12.80 -10.06 -1.31
C MET A 260 11.62 -9.71 -0.39
N TYR A 261 10.39 -9.64 -0.91
CA TYR A 261 9.24 -9.15 -0.14
C TYR A 261 8.37 -10.26 0.46
N LYS A 262 8.35 -11.44 -0.16
CA LYS A 262 7.47 -12.57 0.18
C LYS A 262 6.01 -12.12 0.27
N ARG A 263 5.57 -11.35 -0.73
CA ARG A 263 4.21 -10.81 -0.87
C ARG A 263 3.59 -11.27 -2.18
N LYS A 264 2.25 -11.35 -2.20
CA LYS A 264 1.53 -11.60 -3.44
C LYS A 264 1.77 -10.43 -4.38
N MET A 265 2.23 -10.74 -5.58
CA MET A 265 2.51 -9.79 -6.64
C MET A 265 1.67 -10.17 -7.86
N TYR A 266 1.08 -9.17 -8.50
CA TYR A 266 0.28 -9.30 -9.71
C TYR A 266 0.85 -8.39 -10.77
N LEU A 267 0.95 -8.87 -12.01
CA LEU A 267 1.42 -8.07 -13.13
C LEU A 267 0.49 -8.17 -14.33
N SER A 268 0.45 -7.11 -15.12
CA SER A 268 -0.19 -7.11 -16.44
C SER A 268 0.65 -6.32 -17.43
N PHE A 269 0.71 -6.83 -18.65
CA PHE A 269 1.31 -6.18 -19.81
C PHE A 269 0.17 -5.92 -20.79
N ILE A 270 -0.19 -4.64 -20.96
CA ILE A 270 -1.35 -4.22 -21.77
C ILE A 270 -1.03 -2.91 -22.49
N GLY A 271 -1.20 -2.90 -23.81
CA GLY A 271 -0.92 -1.73 -24.64
C GLY A 271 0.56 -1.38 -24.57
N SER A 272 0.90 -0.16 -24.14
CA SER A 272 2.30 0.25 -23.96
C SER A 272 2.73 0.29 -22.50
N ARG A 273 2.08 -0.44 -21.60
CA ARG A 273 2.40 -0.37 -20.16
C ARG A 273 2.48 -1.72 -19.48
N VAL A 274 3.40 -1.78 -18.52
CA VAL A 274 3.43 -2.81 -17.50
C VAL A 274 2.85 -2.24 -16.21
N TYR A 275 1.97 -2.99 -15.56
CA TYR A 275 1.41 -2.66 -14.26
C TYR A 275 1.82 -3.75 -13.27
N VAL A 276 2.18 -3.33 -12.06
CA VAL A 276 2.61 -4.22 -10.97
C VAL A 276 1.86 -3.84 -9.70
N ALA A 277 1.31 -4.82 -9.01
CA ALA A 277 0.60 -4.64 -7.76
C ALA A 277 1.16 -5.60 -6.70
N ILE A 278 1.79 -5.06 -5.66
CA ILE A 278 2.36 -5.83 -4.54
C ILE A 278 1.51 -5.60 -3.31
N THR A 279 0.98 -6.68 -2.74
CA THR A 279 0.03 -6.61 -1.62
C THR A 279 0.70 -6.41 -0.27
N PHE A 280 0.19 -5.45 0.51
CA PHE A 280 0.61 -5.18 1.89
C PHE A 280 -0.62 -5.06 2.81
N ARG A 281 -0.48 -5.52 4.06
CA ARG A 281 -1.56 -5.43 5.07
C ARG A 281 -1.59 -4.07 5.77
N LYS A 282 -0.42 -3.45 5.92
CA LYS A 282 -0.21 -2.20 6.65
C LYS A 282 0.06 -1.08 5.64
N ASN A 283 -0.19 0.15 6.08
CA ASN A 283 0.18 1.32 5.31
C ASN A 283 1.71 1.45 5.31
N LEU A 284 2.27 1.77 4.16
CA LEU A 284 3.70 1.69 3.87
C LEU A 284 4.45 2.94 4.30
N PHE A 285 3.84 4.12 4.13
CA PHE A 285 4.51 5.42 4.32
C PHE A 285 3.84 6.28 5.41
N GLU A 286 3.12 5.64 6.34
CA GLU A 286 2.46 6.29 7.47
C GLU A 286 3.31 6.23 8.74
N PRO A 287 3.42 7.33 9.51
CA PRO A 287 4.22 7.32 10.73
C PRO A 287 3.57 6.50 11.84
N LYS A 288 4.41 5.80 12.61
CA LYS A 288 3.98 5.07 13.80
C LYS A 288 3.69 6.04 14.95
N ILE A 289 2.56 5.84 15.63
CA ILE A 289 2.17 6.66 16.79
C ILE A 289 2.67 6.04 18.09
N PHE A 290 2.51 4.71 18.22
CA PHE A 290 2.74 3.99 19.48
C PHE A 290 4.17 3.43 19.64
N SER A 291 5.04 3.63 18.66
CA SER A 291 6.48 3.31 18.73
C SER A 291 7.29 4.45 18.13
N SER A 292 8.58 4.54 18.47
CA SER A 292 9.49 5.53 17.90
C SER A 292 9.66 5.29 16.40
N GLY A 293 9.56 6.36 15.61
CA GLY A 293 9.84 6.36 14.17
C GLY A 293 11.31 6.60 13.82
N VAL A 294 12.16 6.85 14.82
CA VAL A 294 13.60 7.12 14.65
C VAL A 294 14.38 5.82 14.52
N GLN A 295 14.03 4.99 13.55
CA GLN A 295 14.68 3.70 13.34
C GLN A 295 15.13 3.58 11.89
N PHE A 296 16.42 3.34 11.68
CA PHE A 296 16.99 3.16 10.34
C PHE A 296 16.22 2.11 9.53
N LYS A 297 15.83 1.00 10.16
CA LYS A 297 15.04 -0.07 9.51
C LYS A 297 13.75 0.40 8.85
N ASP A 298 13.11 1.45 9.38
CA ASP A 298 11.87 1.99 8.82
C ASP A 298 12.19 2.83 7.57
N VAL A 299 13.30 3.57 7.59
CA VAL A 299 13.84 4.28 6.41
C VAL A 299 14.30 3.30 5.34
N GLU A 300 15.06 2.28 5.71
CA GLU A 300 15.53 1.21 4.83
C GLU A 300 14.36 0.47 4.18
N PHE A 301 13.29 0.18 4.92
CA PHE A 301 12.10 -0.43 4.36
C PHE A 301 11.42 0.44 3.30
N MET A 302 11.26 1.75 3.55
CA MET A 302 10.69 2.68 2.57
C MET A 302 11.59 2.83 1.34
N TYR A 303 12.91 2.96 1.55
CA TYR A 303 13.90 3.01 0.48
C TYR A 303 13.81 1.78 -0.42
N ASN A 304 13.84 0.58 0.17
CA ASN A 304 13.75 -0.67 -0.59
C ASN A 304 12.46 -0.76 -1.41
N LEU A 305 11.32 -0.31 -0.86
CA LEU A 305 10.06 -0.26 -1.60
C LEU A 305 10.14 0.64 -2.84
N PHE A 306 10.79 1.79 -2.75
CA PHE A 306 11.00 2.65 -3.92
C PHE A 306 12.01 2.07 -4.90
N MET A 307 13.01 1.34 -4.40
CA MET A 307 13.97 0.61 -5.25
C MET A 307 13.29 -0.48 -6.08
N VAL A 308 12.16 -1.03 -5.64
CA VAL A 308 11.36 -1.95 -6.48
C VAL A 308 11.04 -1.33 -7.83
N ASN A 309 10.74 -0.03 -7.89
CA ASN A 309 10.47 0.65 -9.15
C ASN A 309 11.69 0.61 -10.08
N GLN A 310 12.89 0.87 -9.54
CA GLN A 310 14.13 0.78 -10.30
C GLN A 310 14.44 -0.64 -10.74
N THR A 311 14.32 -1.61 -9.83
CA THR A 311 14.52 -3.04 -10.12
C THR A 311 13.56 -3.48 -11.22
N ILE A 312 12.27 -3.15 -11.13
CA ILE A 312 11.30 -3.49 -12.16
C ILE A 312 11.70 -2.88 -13.51
N VAL A 313 12.04 -1.59 -13.57
CA VAL A 313 12.38 -0.94 -14.86
C VAL A 313 13.67 -1.51 -15.47
N HIS A 314 14.71 -1.71 -14.67
CA HIS A 314 16.01 -2.21 -15.14
C HIS A 314 15.92 -3.68 -15.55
N GLU A 315 15.36 -4.51 -14.68
CA GLU A 315 15.31 -5.95 -14.89
C GLU A 315 14.30 -6.36 -15.96
N LEU A 316 13.20 -5.60 -16.11
CA LEU A 316 12.29 -5.75 -17.25
C LEU A 316 12.87 -5.20 -18.56
N ASN A 317 14.09 -4.68 -18.52
CA ASN A 317 14.80 -4.11 -19.64
C ASN A 317 13.96 -3.07 -20.41
N LEU A 318 13.15 -2.28 -19.70
CA LEU A 318 12.24 -1.30 -20.29
C LEU A 318 13.00 -0.17 -21.01
N ASN A 319 14.28 -0.01 -20.67
CA ASN A 319 15.16 1.01 -21.22
C ASN A 319 15.75 0.65 -22.58
N THR A 320 15.68 -0.62 -23.00
CA THR A 320 16.25 -1.07 -24.27
C THR A 320 15.35 -0.66 -25.45
N ARG A 321 15.73 0.45 -26.08
CA ARG A 321 15.10 1.02 -27.29
C ARG A 321 15.64 0.38 -28.57
N ILE A 322 15.26 -0.87 -28.81
CA ILE A 322 15.55 -1.56 -30.09
C ILE A 322 14.49 -1.22 -31.16
N TRP A 323 13.36 -0.64 -30.76
CA TRP A 323 12.21 -0.39 -31.65
C TRP A 323 11.76 1.06 -31.52
N THR A 324 11.71 1.80 -32.63
CA THR A 324 11.09 3.12 -32.71
C THR A 324 9.58 2.95 -32.72
N LYS A 325 8.88 3.68 -31.85
CA LYS A 325 7.43 3.89 -31.94
C LYS A 325 7.23 4.77 -33.18
N GLU A 326 6.51 4.29 -34.18
CA GLU A 326 6.13 5.09 -35.36
C GLU A 326 5.25 6.29 -34.96
#